data_AF-W7WL33-F1
#
_entry.id   AF-W7WL33-F1
#
_cell.length_a   1.000
_cell.length_b   1.000
_cell.length_c   1.000
_cell.angle_alpha   90.00
_cell.angle_beta   90.00
_cell.angle_gamma   90.00
#
_symmetry.space_group_name_H-M   'P 1'
#
loop_
_entity.id
_entity.type
_entity.pdbx_description
1 polymer ?
#
loop_
_entity_poly.entity_id
_entity_poly.type
_entity_poly.pdbx_seq_one_letter_code
_entity_poly.pdbx_strand_id
1 'polypeptide(L)' 'MSLGDLRTGTSVFLGADTGLGPLYVGVAYAPRGDTAVYLLLGRP' A
#
# COMPACT_ATOMS: atom_id res chain seq x y z
N MET A 1 14.35 9.22 19.95
CA MET A 1 13.64 8.17 19.18
C MET A 1 14.25 6.85 19.61
N SER A 2 13.45 5.94 20.19
CA SER A 2 13.92 4.63 20.68
C SER A 2 13.62 3.55 19.64
N LEU A 3 14.47 2.53 19.55
CA LEU A 3 14.20 1.33 18.76
C LEU A 3 12.92 0.59 19.22
N GLY A 4 12.49 0.79 20.48
CA GLY A 4 11.25 0.22 21.02
C GLY A 4 9.96 0.79 20.41
N ASP A 5 10.03 1.97 19.79
CA ASP A 5 8.87 2.63 19.18
C ASP A 5 8.60 2.15 17.74
N LEU A 6 9.45 1.25 17.21
CA LEU A 6 9.33 0.74 15.85
C LEU A 6 8.03 -0.04 15.68
N ARG A 7 7.28 0.25 14.61
CA ARG A 7 6.02 -0.45 14.27
C ARG A 7 6.22 -1.28 13.01
N THR A 8 5.74 -2.51 13.04
CA THR A 8 5.69 -3.40 11.89
C THR A 8 4.33 -3.31 11.20
N GLY A 9 4.35 -3.43 9.87
CA GLY A 9 3.16 -3.51 9.04
C GLY A 9 3.41 -4.38 7.83
N THR A 10 2.34 -4.90 7.25
CA THR A 10 2.36 -5.71 6.03
C THR A 10 1.39 -5.13 5.01
N SER A 11 1.66 -5.38 3.74
CA SER A 11 0.82 -4.87 2.65
C SER A 11 0.80 -5.85 1.49
N VAL A 12 -0.32 -5.88 0.77
CA VAL A 12 -0.50 -6.64 -0.46
C VAL A 12 -0.98 -5.70 -1.56
N PHE A 13 -0.44 -5.88 -2.75
CA PHE A 13 -0.78 -5.08 -3.93
C PHE A 13 -1.15 -5.99 -5.10
N LEU A 14 -2.17 -5.57 -5.85
CA LEU A 14 -2.55 -6.14 -7.14
C LEU A 14 -2.33 -5.09 -8.22
N GLY A 15 -1.72 -5.50 -9.32
CA GLY A 15 -1.43 -4.64 -10.47
C GLY A 15 -2.08 -5.18 -11.74
N ALA A 16 -2.55 -4.27 -12.60
CA ALA A 16 -3.07 -4.58 -13.92
C ALA A 16 -2.74 -3.47 -14.92
N ASP A 17 -2.32 -3.84 -16.12
CA ASP A 17 -2.20 -2.90 -17.23
C ASP A 17 -3.60 -2.60 -17.79
N THR A 18 -3.92 -1.32 -17.96
CA THR A 18 -5.21 -0.87 -18.49
C THR A 18 -5.01 0.09 -19.66
N GLY A 19 -6.06 0.33 -20.44
CA GLY A 19 -6.02 1.32 -21.54
C GLY A 19 -5.81 2.77 -21.08
N LEU A 20 -5.95 3.05 -19.79
CA LEU A 20 -5.69 4.37 -19.19
C LEU A 20 -4.29 4.48 -18.57
N GLY A 21 -3.54 3.38 -18.49
CA GLY A 21 -2.24 3.26 -17.82
C GLY A 21 -2.23 2.10 -16.79
N PRO A 22 -1.06 1.81 -16.18
CA PRO A 22 -0.96 0.79 -15.13
C PRO A 22 -1.80 1.15 -13.89
N LEU A 23 -2.64 0.24 -13.42
CA LEU A 23 -3.46 0.37 -12.22
C LEU A 23 -2.89 -0.50 -11.10
N TYR A 24 -2.72 0.07 -9.91
CA TYR A 24 -2.35 -0.64 -8.70
C TYR A 24 -3.35 -0.37 -7.59
N VAL A 25 -3.79 -1.44 -6.92
CA VAL A 25 -4.62 -1.36 -5.72
C VAL A 25 -3.95 -2.15 -4.61
N GLY A 26 -3.89 -1.58 -3.42
CA GLY A 26 -3.26 -2.23 -2.27
C GLY A 26 -4.00 -2.01 -0.97
N VAL A 27 -3.78 -2.95 -0.05
CA VAL A 27 -4.21 -2.86 1.35
C VAL A 27 -3.00 -3.00 2.24
N ALA A 28 -2.92 -2.16 3.27
CA ALA A 28 -1.88 -2.22 4.29
C ALA A 28 -2.51 -2.41 5.66
N TYR A 29 -1.85 -3.21 6.50
CA TYR A 29 -2.26 -3.49 7.86
C TYR A 29 -1.06 -3.38 8.81
N ALA A 30 -1.21 -2.59 9.86
CA ALA A 30 -0.25 -2.51 10.96
C ALA A 30 -0.96 -2.83 12.28
N PRO A 31 -0.56 -3.89 13.03
CA PRO A 31 -1.23 -4.26 14.29
C PRO A 31 -1.25 -3.16 15.36
N ARG A 32 -0.28 -2.24 15.31
CA ARG A 32 -0.15 -1.09 16.23
C ARG A 32 -0.27 0.25 15.48
N GLY A 33 -0.89 0.25 14.31
CA GLY A 33 -1.10 1.42 13.48
C GLY A 33 -2.46 1.33 12.78
N ASP A 34 -2.55 1.93 11.62
CA ASP A 34 -3.80 1.99 10.86
C ASP A 34 -3.86 0.93 9.76
N THR A 35 -5.08 0.61 9.34
CA THR A 35 -5.34 -0.05 8.06
C THR A 35 -5.49 1.01 7.00
N ALA A 36 -4.85 0.83 5.85
CA ALA A 36 -4.92 1.77 4.74
C ALA A 36 -5.30 1.08 3.43
N VAL A 37 -5.99 1.82 2.56
CA VAL A 37 -6.25 1.45 1.17
C VAL A 37 -5.46 2.39 0.27
N TYR A 38 -4.80 1.83 -0.73
CA TYR A 38 -3.99 2.56 -1.69
C TYR A 38 -4.50 2.31 -3.11
N LEU A 39 -4.58 3.38 -3.91
CA LEU A 39 -4.90 3.31 -5.33
C LEU A 39 -3.96 4.23 -6.11
N LEU A 40 -3.35 3.70 -7.16
CA LEU A 40 -2.54 4.44 -8.10
C LEU A 40 -2.95 4.10 -9.54
N LEU A 41 -3.24 5.14 -10.32
CA LEU A 41 -3.37 5.06 -11.76
C LEU A 41 -2.17 5.78 -12.40
N GLY A 42 -1.32 5.01 -13.06
CA GLY A 42 -0.16 5.51 -13.79
C GLY A 42 -0.59 6.32 -15.02
N ARG A 43 0.32 7.18 -15.47
CA ARG A 43 0.18 7.83 -16.78
C ARG A 43 0.99 7.04 -17.81
N PRO A 44 0.49 6.89 -19.05
CA PRO A 44 1.27 6.33 -20.14
C PRO A 44 2.50 7.19 -20.46
#